data_AF-A0A7X3WK22-F1
#
_entry.id   AF-A0A7X3WK22-F1
#
_cell.length_a   1.000
_cell.length_b   1.000
_cell.length_c   1.000
_cell.angle_alpha   90.00
_cell.angle_beta   90.00
_cell.angle_gamma   90.00
#
_symmetry.space_group_name_H-M   'P 1'
#
loop_
_entity.id
_entity.type
_entity.pdbx_description
1 polymer ?
#
loop_
_entity_poly.entity_id
_entity_poly.type
_entity_poly.pdbx_seq_one_letter_code
_entity_poly.pdbx_strand_id
1 'polypeptide(L)'
;MVTLLSTIQGLVNLLFVVVIAGTLIVSWVFADRLKKRHSADFPWGKALSIVGIEVLVFLGFNIFFNFFKANWLWITIGTIIVLVIISSRKSKKYR
;
A
#
# COMPACT_ATOMS: atom_id res chain seq x y z
N MET A 1 8.38 0.26 21.50
CA MET A 1 7.29 0.66 20.58
C MET A 1 7.82 1.41 19.37
N VAL A 2 8.69 2.41 19.54
CA VAL A 2 9.34 3.17 18.44
C VAL A 2 10.08 2.26 17.46
N THR A 3 10.87 1.30 17.95
CA THR A 3 11.67 0.36 17.14
C THR A 3 10.83 -0.54 16.23
N LEU A 4 9.75 -1.15 16.73
CA LEU A 4 8.85 -1.98 15.91
C LEU A 4 8.18 -1.16 14.80
N LEU A 5 7.75 0.06 15.12
CA LEU A 5 7.09 0.96 14.18
C LEU A 5 8.02 1.45 13.06
N SER A 6 9.29 1.69 13.39
CA SER A 6 10.32 2.01 12.40
C SER A 6 10.69 0.79 11.55
N THR A 7 10.75 -0.42 12.12
CA THR A 7 10.99 -1.66 11.35
C THR A 7 9.87 -1.95 10.37
N ILE A 8 8.61 -1.79 10.78
CA ILE A 8 7.44 -1.96 9.89
C ILE A 8 7.49 -0.95 8.75
N GLN A 9 7.84 0.31 9.02
CA GLN A 9 7.99 1.31 7.96
C GLN A 9 9.14 1.00 7.01
N GLY A 10 10.26 0.49 7.52
CA GLY A 10 11.37 -0.02 6.71
C GLY A 10 10.94 -1.15 5.78
N LEU A 11 10.15 -2.11 6.29
CA LEU A 11 9.62 -3.22 5.49
C LEU A 11 8.65 -2.76 4.41
N VAL A 12 7.75 -1.81 4.72
CA VAL A 12 6.81 -1.23 3.73
C VAL A 12 7.56 -0.50 2.63
N ASN A 13 8.59 0.28 2.96
CA ASN A 13 9.42 0.97 1.98
C ASN A 13 10.16 -0.02 1.08
N LEU A 14 10.66 -1.12 1.66
CA LEU A 14 11.37 -2.17 0.91
C LEU A 14 10.41 -2.90 -0.05
N LEU A 15 9.21 -3.27 0.43
CA LEU A 15 8.13 -3.81 -0.40
C LEU A 15 7.80 -2.89 -1.57
N PHE A 16 7.72 -1.58 -1.30
CA PHE A 16 7.43 -0.60 -2.33
C PHE A 16 8.50 -0.54 -3.42
N VAL A 17 9.78 -0.53 -3.03
CA VAL A 17 10.91 -0.59 -3.98
C VAL A 17 10.87 -1.88 -4.80
N VAL A 18 10.55 -3.02 -4.18
CA VAL A 18 10.42 -4.30 -4.88
C VAL A 18 9.29 -4.27 -5.91
N VAL A 19 8.15 -3.66 -5.57
CA VAL A 19 7.02 -3.51 -6.50
C VAL A 19 7.40 -2.65 -7.70
N ILE A 20 7.96 -1.44 -7.49
CA ILE A 20 8.40 -0.59 -8.61
C ILE A 20 9.44 -1.29 -9.47
N ALA A 21 10.46 -1.90 -8.85
CA ALA A 21 11.50 -2.61 -9.56
C ALA A 21 10.91 -3.77 -10.37
N GLY A 22 9.97 -4.52 -9.79
CA GLY A 22 9.22 -5.56 -10.48
C GLY A 22 8.46 -5.04 -11.69
N THR A 23 7.68 -3.96 -11.52
CA THR A 23 6.91 -3.33 -12.60
C THR A 23 7.82 -2.84 -13.73
N LEU A 24 8.98 -2.26 -13.41
CA LEU A 24 9.99 -1.83 -14.39
C LEU A 24 10.65 -3.00 -15.11
N ILE A 25 11.06 -4.04 -14.39
CA ILE A 25 11.68 -5.24 -14.97
C ILE A 25 10.70 -5.95 -15.90
N VAL A 26 9.45 -6.15 -15.45
CA VAL A 26 8.41 -6.79 -16.26
C VAL A 26 8.12 -5.96 -17.51
N SER A 27 8.01 -4.63 -17.37
CA SER A 27 7.81 -3.72 -18.50
C SER A 27 8.97 -3.79 -19.49
N TRP A 28 10.22 -3.85 -19.01
CA TRP A 28 11.41 -3.96 -19.85
C TRP A 28 11.49 -5.30 -20.59
N VAL A 29 11.20 -6.41 -19.90
CA VAL A 29 11.14 -7.75 -20.52
C VAL A 29 10.05 -7.83 -21.58
N PHE A 30 8.88 -7.24 -21.32
CA PHE A 30 7.81 -7.16 -22.30
C PHE A 30 8.20 -6.29 -23.49
N ALA A 31 8.85 -5.14 -23.25
CA ALA A 31 9.33 -4.26 -24.31
C ALA A 31 10.34 -4.97 -25.23
N ASP A 32 11.30 -5.71 -24.66
CA ASP A 32 12.28 -6.47 -25.42
C ASP A 32 11.62 -7.58 -26.26
N ARG A 33 10.65 -8.31 -25.69
CA ARG A 33 9.89 -9.33 -26.43
C ARG A 33 9.02 -8.75 -27.54
N LEU A 34 8.37 -7.61 -27.32
CA LEU A 34 7.55 -6.91 -28.32
C LEU A 34 8.40 -6.39 -29.47
N LYS A 35 9.54 -5.76 -29.17
CA LYS A 35 10.48 -5.27 -30.17
C LYS A 35 11.03 -6.41 -31.04
N LYS A 36 11.36 -7.56 -30.43
CA LYS A 36 11.89 -8.74 -31.14
C LYS A 36 10.85 -9.46 -32.01
N ARG A 37 9.57 -9.49 -31.61
CA ARG A 37 8.53 -10.27 -32.32
C ARG A 37 7.69 -9.46 -33.30
N HIS A 38 7.49 -8.18 -33.03
CA HIS A 38 6.53 -7.36 -33.77
C HIS A 38 7.12 -6.07 -34.31
N SER A 39 8.43 -5.79 -34.08
CA SER A 39 9.07 -4.50 -34.42
C SER A 39 8.26 -3.29 -33.96
N ALA A 40 7.48 -3.46 -32.89
CA ALA A 40 6.55 -2.48 -32.38
C ALA A 40 7.12 -1.85 -31.11
N ASP A 41 6.93 -0.55 -30.97
CA ASP A 41 7.37 0.17 -29.78
C ASP A 41 6.49 -0.18 -28.58
N PHE A 42 7.15 -0.40 -27.44
CA PHE A 42 6.46 -0.63 -26.19
C PHE A 42 5.76 0.67 -25.74
N PRO A 43 4.50 0.63 -25.28
CA PRO A 43 3.79 1.81 -24.82
C PRO A 43 4.31 2.26 -23.44
N TRP A 44 5.51 2.83 -23.42
CA TRP A 44 6.19 3.35 -22.23
C TRP A 44 5.34 4.33 -21.43
N GLY A 45 4.47 5.10 -22.09
CA GLY A 45 3.53 6.00 -21.42
C GLY A 45 2.55 5.28 -20.47
N LYS A 46 2.12 4.05 -20.80
CA LYS A 46 1.25 3.25 -19.92
C LYS A 46 2.03 2.69 -18.73
N ALA A 47 3.25 2.20 -18.96
CA ALA A 47 4.11 1.70 -17.88
C ALA A 47 4.52 2.81 -16.91
N LEU A 48 4.91 3.99 -17.42
CA LEU A 48 5.19 5.18 -16.61
C LEU A 48 3.97 5.65 -15.82
N SER A 49 2.78 5.59 -16.40
CA SER A 49 1.53 5.90 -15.70
C SER A 49 1.29 4.97 -14.51
N ILE A 50 1.49 3.66 -14.70
CA ILE A 50 1.36 2.66 -13.61
C ILE A 50 2.36 2.95 -12.49
N VAL A 51 3.64 3.15 -12.82
CA VAL A 51 4.66 3.49 -11.83
C VAL A 51 4.34 4.83 -11.14
N GLY A 52 3.81 5.81 -11.87
CA GLY A 52 3.37 7.08 -11.31
C GLY A 52 2.25 6.91 -10.28
N ILE A 53 1.25 6.07 -10.58
CA ILE A 53 0.17 5.74 -9.63
C ILE A 53 0.72 5.01 -8.41
N GLU A 54 1.63 4.05 -8.58
CA GLU A 54 2.28 3.35 -7.47
C GLU A 54 2.99 4.35 -6.53
N VAL A 55 3.74 5.31 -7.07
CA VAL A 55 4.39 6.37 -6.29
C VAL A 55 3.38 7.26 -5.57
N LEU A 56 2.28 7.66 -6.21
CA LEU A 56 1.23 8.45 -5.57
C LEU A 56 0.55 7.69 -4.42
N VAL A 57 0.24 6.41 -4.63
CA VAL A 57 -0.34 5.54 -3.59
C VAL A 57 0.60 5.40 -2.41
N PHE A 58 1.91 5.26 -2.65
CA PHE A 58 2.90 5.19 -1.58
C PHE A 58 3.09 6.49 -0.81
N LEU A 59 3.05 7.63 -1.51
CA LEU A 59 3.08 8.95 -0.86
C LEU A 59 1.83 9.14 0.02
N GLY A 60 0.66 8.79 -0.52
CA GLY A 60 -0.60 8.78 0.22
C GLY A 60 -0.56 7.85 1.43
N PHE A 61 0.01 6.65 1.27
CA PHE A 61 0.19 5.70 2.36
C PHE A 61 1.13 6.21 3.45
N ASN A 62 2.26 6.85 3.10
CA ASN A 62 3.16 7.44 4.09
C ASN A 62 2.51 8.59 4.88
N ILE A 63 1.75 9.46 4.19
CA ILE A 63 0.99 10.54 4.83
C ILE A 63 -0.05 9.95 5.78
N PHE A 64 -0.84 8.98 5.30
CA PHE A 64 -1.82 8.28 6.11
C PHE A 64 -1.18 7.59 7.32
N PHE A 65 -0.05 6.90 7.11
CA PHE A 65 0.64 6.18 8.17
C PHE A 65 1.22 7.12 9.22
N ASN A 66 1.76 8.27 8.83
CA ASN A 66 2.21 9.29 9.78
C ASN A 66 1.04 9.87 10.60
N PHE A 67 -0.08 10.18 9.95
CA PHE A 67 -1.30 10.61 10.65
C PHE A 67 -1.80 9.54 11.61
N PHE A 68 -1.77 8.28 11.19
CA PHE A 68 -2.17 7.13 11.96
C PHE A 68 -1.26 6.88 13.16
N LYS A 69 0.06 7.04 13.03
CA LYS A 69 1.00 6.99 14.16
C LYS A 69 0.68 8.06 15.21
N ALA A 70 0.42 9.29 14.78
CA ALA A 70 0.11 10.39 15.66
C ALA A 70 -1.21 10.19 16.42
N ASN A 71 -2.20 9.55 15.79
CA ASN A 71 -3.55 9.37 16.34
C ASN A 71 -3.85 7.92 16.77
N TRP A 72 -2.84 7.04 16.80
CA TRP A 72 -3.02 5.59 16.98
C TRP A 72 -3.82 5.26 18.25
N LEU A 73 -3.52 5.93 19.37
CA LEU A 73 -4.25 5.74 20.63
C LEU A 73 -5.74 6.07 20.50
N TRP A 74 -6.07 7.22 19.90
CA TRP A 74 -7.47 7.64 19.70
C TRP A 74 -8.23 6.70 18.77
N ILE A 75 -7.59 6.22 17.71
CA ILE A 75 -8.18 5.26 16.77
C ILE A 75 -8.43 3.91 17.46
N THR A 76 -7.47 3.45 18.26
CA THR A 76 -7.59 2.18 19.00
C THR A 76 -8.72 2.25 20.03
N ILE A 77 -8.78 3.33 20.82
CA ILE A 77 -9.84 3.58 21.80
C ILE A 77 -11.21 3.64 21.11
N GLY A 78 -11.34 4.40 20.02
CA GLY A 78 -12.58 4.48 19.24
C GLY A 78 -13.02 3.12 18.71
N THR A 79 -12.08 2.33 18.19
CA THR A 79 -12.37 0.98 17.65
C THR A 79 -12.82 0.01 18.73
N ILE A 80 -12.18 0.03 19.91
CA ILE A 80 -12.57 -0.77 21.07
C ILE A 80 -13.97 -0.38 21.53
N ILE A 81 -14.28 0.92 21.64
CA ILE A 81 -15.61 1.41 22.04
C ILE A 81 -16.67 0.92 21.04
N VAL A 82 -16.42 1.03 19.74
CA VAL A 82 -17.36 0.56 18.70
C VAL A 82 -17.57 -0.96 18.81
N LEU A 83 -16.50 -1.74 18.97
CA LEU A 83 -16.59 -3.19 19.13
C LEU A 83 -17.38 -3.58 20.39
N VAL A 84 -17.15 -2.90 21.51
CA VAL A 84 -17.89 -3.10 22.76
C VAL A 84 -19.37 -2.74 22.59
N ILE A 85 -19.70 -1.65 21.90
CA ILE A 85 -21.08 -1.28 21.60
C ILE A 85 -21.76 -2.35 20.73
N ILE A 86 -21.09 -2.83 19.68
CA ILE A 86 -21.63 -3.86 18.79
C ILE A 86 -21.82 -5.18 19.54
N SER A 87 -20.85 -5.61 20.34
CA SER A 87 -20.93 -6.86 21.12
C SER A 87 -22.01 -6.79 22.20
N SER A 88 -22.15 -5.65 22.89
CA SER A 88 -23.18 -5.41 23.89
C SER A 88 -24.59 -5.38 23.28
N ARG A 89 -24.75 -4.85 22.06
CA ARG A 89 -26.02 -4.92 21.31
C ARG A 89 -26.38 -6.34 20.87
N LYS A 90 -25.41 -7.16 20.48
CA LYS A 90 -25.64 -8.58 20.16
C LYS A 90 -26.02 -9.41 21.39
N SER A 91 -25.39 -9.16 22.53
CA SER A 91 -25.68 -9.89 23.79
C SER A 91 -27.11 -9.65 24.29
N LYS A 92 -27.71 -8.48 24.04
CA LYS A 92 -29.09 -8.17 24.45
C LYS A 92 -30.18 -8.71 23.52
N LYS A 93 -29.86 -9.13 22.28
CA LYS A 93 -30.85 -9.61 21.30
C LYS A 93 -31.11 -11.13 21.37
N TYR A 94 -30.26 -11.86 22.08
CA TYR A 94 -30.35 -13.31 22.28
C TYR A 94 -30.59 -13.71 23.74
N ARG A 95 -31.03 -12.76 24.57
CA ARG A 95 -31.41 -13.00 25.96
C ARG A 95 -32.88 -12.64 26.16
#